data_AF-A0A832YYI1-F1
#
_entry.id   AF-A0A832YYI1-F1
#
_cell.length_a   1.000
_cell.length_b   1.000
_cell.length_c   1.000
_cell.angle_alpha   90.00
_cell.angle_beta   90.00
_cell.angle_gamma   90.00
#
_symmetry.space_group_name_H-M   'P 1'
#
loop_
_entity.id
_entity.type
_entity.pdbx_description
1 polymer ?
#
loop_
_entity_poly.entity_id
_entity_poly.type
_entity_poly.pdbx_seq_one_letter_code
_entity_poly.pdbx_strand_id
1 'polypeptide(L)'
;MVSASDRVVEECKSRGYPAYRIDSDELPQLVVNRALEYIISQLPKTDCGYCGYSTCRGFVEAFLRGRTSSWCPRSSEIRLRIDGVEIPMNPFVRNVLRNIVLGFLNSLKNVPEKRQRIDIEIELY
;
A
#
# COMPACT_ATOMS: atom_id res chain seq x y z
N MET A 1 19.54 12.81 -13.55
CA MET A 1 19.51 11.99 -14.78
C MET A 1 20.14 10.63 -14.48
N VAL A 2 19.64 9.56 -15.09
CA VAL A 2 20.17 8.20 -14.93
C VAL A 2 20.62 7.70 -16.29
N SER A 3 21.82 7.14 -16.40
CA SER A 3 22.35 6.59 -17.66
C SER A 3 23.25 5.39 -17.40
N ALA A 4 23.21 4.41 -18.31
CA ALA A 4 24.13 3.28 -18.34
C ALA A 4 25.49 3.64 -18.97
N SER A 5 25.59 4.81 -19.62
CA SER A 5 26.82 5.29 -20.24
C SER A 5 27.58 6.25 -19.31
N ASP A 6 28.81 5.89 -18.95
CA ASP A 6 29.70 6.75 -18.17
C ASP A 6 29.88 8.12 -18.77
N ARG A 7 30.08 8.16 -20.09
CA ARG A 7 30.26 9.40 -20.83
C ARG A 7 29.11 10.39 -20.60
N VAL A 8 27.88 9.87 -20.61
CA VAL A 8 26.66 10.68 -20.43
C VAL A 8 26.51 11.12 -18.96
N VAL A 9 26.91 10.28 -18.01
CA VAL A 9 26.91 10.63 -16.57
C VAL A 9 27.94 11.73 -16.27
N GLU A 10 29.16 11.60 -16.80
CA GLU A 10 30.24 12.58 -16.63
C GLU A 10 29.91 13.92 -17.28
N GLU A 11 29.36 13.91 -18.50
CA GLU A 11 28.92 15.13 -19.19
C GLU A 11 27.82 15.86 -18.41
N CYS A 12 26.87 15.16 -17.81
CA CYS A 12 25.85 15.82 -17.01
C CYS A 12 26.40 16.36 -15.68
N LYS A 13 27.33 15.65 -15.03
CA LYS A 13 28.00 16.15 -13.82
C LYS A 13 28.84 17.40 -14.10
N SER A 14 29.57 17.44 -15.22
CA SER A 14 30.37 18.61 -15.60
C SER A 14 29.52 19.84 -15.88
N ARG A 15 28.26 19.64 -16.28
CA ARG A 15 27.26 20.70 -16.47
C ARG A 15 26.46 21.05 -15.21
N GLY A 16 26.83 20.49 -14.06
CA GLY A 16 26.20 20.77 -12.76
C GLY A 16 24.89 20.01 -12.51
N TYR A 17 24.52 19.06 -13.37
CA TYR A 17 23.32 18.24 -13.16
C TYR A 17 23.65 16.99 -12.32
N PRO A 18 22.81 16.65 -11.33
CA PRO A 18 22.95 15.39 -10.61
C PRO A 18 22.69 14.21 -11.57
N ALA A 19 23.73 13.42 -11.83
CA ALA A 19 23.67 12.24 -12.68
C ALA A 19 24.25 11.00 -11.99
N TYR A 20 23.57 9.86 -12.18
CA TYR A 20 23.90 8.58 -11.55
C TYR A 20 24.13 7.52 -12.62
N ARG A 21 25.26 6.80 -12.52
CA ARG A 21 25.52 5.60 -13.31
C ARG A 21 24.70 4.47 -12.74
N ILE A 22 23.95 3.81 -13.61
CA ILE A 22 23.16 2.64 -13.26
C ILE A 22 23.37 1.61 -14.36
N ASP A 23 23.71 0.38 -13.96
CA ASP A 23 23.72 -0.76 -14.87
C ASP A 23 22.27 -1.12 -15.23
N SER A 24 21.95 -1.21 -16.52
CA SER A 24 20.54 -1.32 -16.99
C SER A 24 19.87 -2.61 -16.53
N ASP A 25 20.68 -3.64 -16.27
CA ASP A 25 20.19 -4.99 -16.02
C ASP A 25 19.90 -5.22 -14.53
N GLU A 26 20.59 -4.51 -13.64
CA GLU A 26 20.43 -4.64 -12.19
C GLU A 26 19.38 -3.69 -11.60
N LEU A 27 19.13 -2.54 -12.26
CA LEU A 27 18.16 -1.56 -11.77
C LEU A 27 16.74 -2.10 -11.62
N PRO A 28 16.17 -2.81 -12.62
CA PRO A 28 14.82 -3.33 -12.52
C PRO A 28 14.69 -4.27 -11.32
N GLN A 29 15.69 -5.13 -11.11
CA GLN A 29 15.72 -6.07 -10.00
C GLN A 29 15.82 -5.34 -8.65
N LEU A 30 16.66 -4.31 -8.55
CA LEU A 30 16.78 -3.49 -7.36
C LEU A 30 15.45 -2.80 -7.01
N VAL A 31 14.79 -2.17 -8.00
CA VAL A 31 13.51 -1.48 -7.80
C VAL A 31 12.43 -2.47 -7.34
N VAL A 32 12.34 -3.63 -7.99
CA VAL A 32 11.37 -4.67 -7.62
C VAL A 32 11.64 -5.21 -6.21
N ASN A 33 12.90 -5.51 -5.88
CA ASN A 33 13.27 -6.01 -4.56
C ASN A 33 12.97 -4.99 -3.45
N ARG A 34 13.28 -3.70 -3.67
CA ARG A 34 12.98 -2.62 -2.71
C ARG A 34 11.48 -2.43 -2.53
N ALA A 35 10.69 -2.49 -3.60
CA ALA A 35 9.23 -2.41 -3.52
C ALA A 35 8.64 -3.60 -2.75
N LEU A 36 9.14 -4.82 -3.01
CA LEU A 36 8.77 -6.03 -2.28
C LEU A 36 9.04 -5.90 -0.78
N GLU A 37 10.27 -5.57 -0.41
CA GLU A 37 10.68 -5.43 1.00
C GLU A 37 9.88 -4.34 1.72
N TYR A 38 9.70 -3.19 1.06
CA TYR A 38 8.93 -2.08 1.62
C TYR A 38 7.49 -2.50 1.90
N ILE A 39 6.79 -3.11 0.93
CA ILE A 39 5.39 -3.52 1.13
C ILE A 39 5.30 -4.64 2.19
N ILE A 40 6.19 -5.64 2.16
CA ILE A 40 6.21 -6.71 3.17
C ILE A 40 6.41 -6.13 4.58
N SER A 41 7.19 -5.05 4.73
CA SER A 41 7.38 -4.38 6.02
C SER A 41 6.09 -3.82 6.62
N GLN A 42 5.09 -3.51 5.79
CA GLN A 42 3.78 -2.98 6.19
C GLN A 42 2.75 -4.08 6.50
N LEU A 43 3.13 -5.35 6.32
CA LEU A 43 2.26 -6.49 6.57
C LEU A 43 2.47 -7.07 7.97
N PRO A 44 1.48 -7.79 8.51
CA PRO A 44 1.65 -8.53 9.77
C PRO A 44 2.62 -9.72 9.69
N LYS A 45 3.04 -10.15 8.48
CA LYS A 45 4.02 -11.25 8.26
C LYS A 45 3.65 -12.57 8.94
N THR A 46 2.37 -12.95 8.88
CA THR A 46 1.84 -14.17 9.53
C THR A 46 1.45 -15.27 8.56
N ASP A 47 1.57 -15.05 7.24
CA ASP A 47 1.18 -16.01 6.19
C ASP A 47 -0.22 -16.64 6.37
N CYS A 48 -1.15 -15.86 6.94
CA CYS A 48 -2.44 -16.34 7.42
C CYS A 48 -3.45 -16.81 6.35
N GLY A 49 -3.21 -16.60 5.06
CA GLY A 49 -4.13 -17.03 4.00
C GLY A 49 -5.41 -16.20 3.81
N TYR A 50 -5.76 -15.27 4.71
CA TYR A 50 -7.04 -14.51 4.62
C TYR A 50 -7.23 -13.69 3.33
N CYS A 51 -6.15 -13.35 2.63
CA CYS A 51 -6.21 -12.62 1.35
C CYS A 51 -6.22 -13.56 0.13
N GLY A 52 -6.29 -14.88 0.32
CA GLY A 52 -6.25 -15.87 -0.76
C GLY A 52 -4.85 -16.30 -1.21
N TYR A 53 -3.79 -15.80 -0.58
CA TYR A 53 -2.40 -16.15 -0.87
C TYR A 53 -1.77 -16.91 0.29
N SER A 54 -1.01 -17.97 -0.01
CA SER A 54 -0.36 -18.83 0.99
C SER A 54 0.79 -18.16 1.75
N THR A 55 1.38 -17.10 1.18
CA THR A 55 2.43 -16.32 1.82
C THR A 55 2.20 -14.82 1.63
N CYS A 56 2.63 -14.02 2.61
CA CYS A 56 2.67 -12.56 2.51
C CYS A 56 3.49 -12.12 1.31
N ARG A 57 4.60 -12.82 1.00
CA ARG A 57 5.39 -12.54 -0.22
C ARG A 57 4.57 -12.76 -1.48
N GLY A 58 3.87 -13.89 -1.60
CA GLY A 58 3.01 -14.20 -2.76
C GLY A 58 1.91 -13.17 -2.95
N PHE A 59 1.31 -12.68 -1.85
CA PHE A 59 0.38 -11.54 -1.89
C PHE A 59 1.04 -10.27 -2.46
N VAL A 60 2.21 -9.87 -1.96
CA VAL A 60 2.90 -8.65 -2.43
C VAL A 60 3.29 -8.75 -3.90
N GLU A 61 3.79 -9.89 -4.35
CA GLU A 61 4.12 -10.12 -5.76
C GLU A 61 2.88 -9.99 -6.65
N ALA A 62 1.73 -10.51 -6.21
CA ALA A 62 0.47 -10.37 -6.93
C ALA A 62 -0.05 -8.93 -6.92
N PHE A 63 0.07 -8.22 -5.79
CA PHE A 63 -0.33 -6.83 -5.63
C PHE A 63 0.50 -5.90 -6.54
N LEU A 64 1.83 -6.03 -6.54
CA LEU A 64 2.73 -5.27 -7.41
C LEU A 64 2.48 -5.51 -8.90
N ARG A 65 2.02 -6.72 -9.25
CA ARG A 65 1.62 -7.08 -10.63
C ARG A 65 0.20 -6.66 -10.99
N GLY A 66 -0.53 -5.98 -10.10
CA GLY A 66 -1.91 -5.56 -10.32
C GLY A 66 -2.92 -6.71 -10.39
N ARG A 67 -2.56 -7.92 -9.93
CA ARG A 67 -3.47 -9.08 -9.90
C ARG A 67 -4.46 -9.04 -8.73
N THR A 68 -4.20 -8.19 -7.74
CA THR A 68 -5.14 -7.85 -6.68
C THR A 68 -5.02 -6.36 -6.39
N SER A 69 -6.16 -5.68 -6.26
CA SER A 69 -6.26 -4.29 -5.82
C SER A 69 -6.58 -4.18 -4.33
N SER A 70 -7.04 -5.25 -3.70
CA SER A 70 -7.39 -5.26 -2.29
C SER A 70 -6.14 -5.42 -1.43
N TRP A 71 -6.01 -4.56 -0.43
CA TRP A 71 -4.91 -4.60 0.54
C TRP A 71 -5.08 -5.76 1.53
N CYS A 72 -4.01 -6.12 2.25
CA CYS A 72 -4.07 -7.17 3.27
C CYS A 72 -5.15 -6.85 4.32
N PRO A 73 -6.15 -7.74 4.54
CA PRO A 73 -7.28 -7.46 5.42
C PRO A 73 -6.86 -7.29 6.88
N ARG A 74 -5.72 -7.90 7.27
CA ARG A 74 -5.14 -7.80 8.60
C ARG A 74 -4.44 -6.46 8.88
N SER A 75 -4.18 -5.65 7.85
CA SER A 75 -3.48 -4.36 7.96
C SER A 75 -4.42 -3.15 8.14
N SER A 76 -5.73 -3.37 8.22
CA SER A 76 -6.70 -2.27 8.34
C SER A 76 -6.92 -1.86 9.80
N GLU A 77 -6.65 -0.59 10.12
CA GLU A 77 -6.97 0.01 11.42
C GLU A 77 -8.40 0.56 11.45
N ILE A 78 -9.39 -0.34 11.47
CA ILE A 78 -10.78 0.04 11.72
C ILE A 78 -11.14 -0.30 13.15
N ARG A 79 -11.67 0.68 13.88
CA ARG A 79 -12.18 0.53 15.24
C ARG A 79 -13.68 0.75 15.22
N LEU A 80 -14.42 -0.17 15.83
CA LEU A 80 -15.84 -0.02 16.12
C LEU A 80 -15.96 0.27 17.61
N ARG A 81 -16.73 1.28 17.99
CA ARG A 81 -16.99 1.60 19.38
C ARG A 81 -18.50 1.65 19.62
N ILE A 82 -18.95 1.06 20.72
CA ILE A 82 -20.33 1.17 21.23
C ILE A 82 -20.21 1.78 22.62
N ASP A 83 -20.83 2.94 22.84
CA ASP A 83 -20.77 3.69 24.10
C ASP A 83 -19.33 3.91 24.60
N GLY A 84 -18.42 4.22 23.66
CA GLY A 84 -16.99 4.42 23.93
C GLY A 84 -16.16 3.13 24.08
N VAL A 85 -16.79 1.97 24.18
CA VAL A 85 -16.11 0.66 24.33
C VAL A 85 -15.73 0.11 22.96
N GLU A 86 -14.43 -0.21 22.76
CA GLU A 86 -13.97 -0.81 21.51
C GLU A 86 -14.42 -2.27 21.36
N ILE A 87 -15.11 -2.56 20.25
CA ILE A 87 -15.63 -3.88 19.93
C ILE A 87 -14.61 -4.61 19.03
N PRO A 88 -14.07 -5.75 19.47
CA PRO A 88 -13.09 -6.49 18.69
C PRO A 88 -13.74 -7.08 17.44
N MET A 89 -13.18 -6.74 16.27
CA MET A 89 -13.59 -7.30 14.99
C MET A 89 -12.51 -8.23 14.44
N ASN A 90 -12.94 -9.32 13.83
CA ASN A 90 -12.06 -10.19 13.05
C ASN A 90 -11.65 -9.47 11.72
N PRO A 91 -10.63 -9.98 11.01
CA PRO A 91 -10.10 -9.32 9.80
C PRO A 91 -11.13 -9.21 8.67
N PHE A 92 -12.02 -10.20 8.54
CA PHE A 92 -13.06 -10.20 7.53
C PHE A 92 -14.06 -9.06 7.75
N VAL A 93 -14.60 -8.94 8.98
CA VAL A 93 -15.57 -7.89 9.33
C VAL A 93 -14.94 -6.49 9.20
N ARG A 94 -13.68 -6.31 9.62
CA ARG A 94 -12.95 -5.05 9.42
C ARG A 94 -12.89 -4.68 7.94
N ASN A 95 -12.54 -5.62 7.07
CA ASN A 95 -12.43 -5.35 5.63
C ASN A 95 -13.79 -5.05 4.98
N VAL A 96 -14.84 -5.77 5.36
CA VAL A 96 -16.21 -5.50 4.88
C VAL A 96 -16.63 -4.08 5.26
N LEU A 97 -16.48 -3.71 6.53
CA LEU A 97 -16.83 -2.36 7.01
C LEU A 97 -16.01 -1.28 6.29
N ARG A 98 -14.71 -1.51 6.09
CA ARG A 98 -13.84 -0.62 5.30
C ARG A 98 -14.42 -0.33 3.93
N ASN A 99 -14.74 -1.40 3.20
CA ASN A 99 -15.12 -1.30 1.79
C ASN A 99 -16.51 -0.67 1.64
N ILE A 100 -17.43 -0.94 2.57
CA ILE A 100 -18.73 -0.26 2.62
C ILE A 100 -18.53 1.26 2.80
N VAL A 101 -17.73 1.65 3.80
CA VAL A 101 -17.45 3.08 4.07
C VAL A 101 -16.77 3.75 2.88
N LEU A 102 -15.74 3.12 2.30
CA LEU A 102 -15.05 3.67 1.13
C LEU A 102 -15.96 3.75 -0.10
N GLY A 103 -16.80 2.73 -0.33
CA GLY A 103 -17.80 2.72 -1.40
C GLY A 103 -18.79 3.87 -1.25
N PHE A 104 -19.32 4.07 -0.04
CA PHE A 104 -20.20 5.19 0.29
C PHE A 104 -19.52 6.54 0.00
N LEU A 105 -18.29 6.74 0.48
CA LEU A 105 -17.53 7.98 0.26
C LEU A 105 -17.25 8.25 -1.22
N ASN A 106 -17.03 7.21 -2.04
CA ASN A 106 -16.78 7.36 -3.47
C ASN A 106 -18.03 7.81 -4.24
N SER A 107 -19.23 7.63 -3.68
CA SER A 107 -20.49 8.11 -4.27
C SER A 107 -20.83 9.56 -3.90
N LEU A 108 -20.11 10.17 -2.96
CA LEU A 108 -20.35 11.54 -2.50
C LEU A 108 -19.58 12.56 -3.35
N LYS A 109 -20.18 13.75 -3.53
CA LYS A 109 -19.51 14.89 -4.16
C LYS A 109 -18.72 15.68 -3.11
N ASN A 110 -17.65 16.34 -3.54
CA ASN A 110 -16.82 17.25 -2.73
C ASN A 110 -16.14 16.59 -1.51
N VAL A 111 -15.89 15.28 -1.54
CA VAL A 111 -15.08 14.61 -0.53
C VAL A 111 -13.59 14.73 -0.90
N PRO A 112 -12.71 15.15 0.03
CA PRO A 112 -11.27 15.22 -0.22
C PRO A 112 -10.67 13.85 -0.59
N GLU A 113 -9.87 13.81 -1.66
CA GLU A 113 -9.17 12.58 -2.09
C GLU A 113 -8.15 12.10 -1.06
N LYS A 114 -7.41 13.04 -0.45
CA LYS A 114 -6.43 12.74 0.60
C LYS A 114 -7.08 12.91 1.95
N ARG A 115 -7.13 11.82 2.74
CA ARG A 115 -7.75 11.77 4.06
C ARG A 115 -6.90 10.97 5.02
N GLN A 116 -6.72 11.50 6.23
CA GLN A 116 -5.93 10.86 7.28
C GLN A 116 -6.81 10.07 8.26
N ARG A 117 -8.06 10.49 8.47
CA ARG A 117 -9.03 9.88 9.38
C ARG A 117 -10.45 10.07 8.86
N ILE A 118 -11.30 9.06 9.08
CA ILE A 118 -12.74 9.08 8.81
C ILE A 118 -13.42 8.68 10.11
N ASP A 119 -14.38 9.47 10.58
CA ASP A 119 -15.22 9.15 11.73
C ASP A 119 -16.68 9.04 11.26
N ILE A 120 -17.38 8.03 11.74
CA ILE A 120 -18.80 7.79 11.48
C ILE A 120 -19.48 7.62 12.83
N GLU A 121 -20.46 8.46 13.11
CA GLU A 121 -21.21 8.48 14.37
C GLU A 121 -22.69 8.23 14.07
N ILE A 122 -23.33 7.43 14.92
CA ILE A 122 -24.75 7.09 14.83
C ILE A 122 -25.34 7.29 16.22
N GLU A 123 -26.33 8.17 16.35
CA GLU A 123 -27.09 8.38 17.57
C GLU A 123 -28.35 7.51 17.54
N LEU A 124 -28.56 6.74 18.62
CA LEU A 124 -29.76 5.92 18.79
C LEU A 124 -30.75 6.67 19.69
N TYR A 125 -32.04 6.64 19.30
CA TYR A 125 -33.15 7.30 19.99
C TYR A 125 -34.09 6.29 20.66
#